data_AF-A0AA96FHI3-F1
#
_entry.id   AF-A0AA96FHI3-F1
#
_cell.length_a   1.000
_cell.length_b   1.000
_cell.length_c   1.000
_cell.angle_alpha   90.00
_cell.angle_beta   90.00
_cell.angle_gamma   90.00
#
_symmetry.space_group_name_H-M   'P 1'
#
loop_
_entity.id
_entity.type
_entity.pdbx_description
1 polymer ?
#
loop_
_entity_poly.entity_id
_entity_poly.type
_entity_poly.pdbx_seq_one_letter_code
_entity_poly.pdbx_strand_id
1 'polypeptide(L)'
;MSLLVEVFVREPDGDMRILDVPDGVYQSGGFESWRTTVWGSEFVRSLGARFLPVPAGQDLRVEPGDVPGFQREVAVLRSRLGDVARGERPQGDRGRTAPPPPVRAVAGPGAADGYEERAAGT
;
A
#
# COMPACT_ATOMS: atom_id res chain seq x y z
N MET A 1 -7.73 10.08 0.80
CA MET A 1 -8.10 10.42 2.20
C MET A 1 -7.26 9.57 3.14
N SER A 2 -6.93 10.09 4.32
CA SER A 2 -6.15 9.40 5.36
C SER A 2 -7.07 8.78 6.42
N LEU A 3 -6.68 7.62 6.94
CA LEU A 3 -7.28 7.04 8.13
C LEU A 3 -6.74 7.76 9.37
N LEU A 4 -7.65 8.29 10.18
CA LEU A 4 -7.30 9.13 11.32
C LEU A 4 -7.08 8.31 12.59
N VAL A 5 -6.19 8.79 13.45
CA VAL A 5 -5.93 8.25 14.79
C VAL A 5 -5.98 9.41 15.78
N GLU A 6 -6.93 9.37 16.71
CA GLU A 6 -7.11 10.42 17.70
C GLU A 6 -6.85 9.90 19.12
N VAL A 7 -6.35 10.76 19.99
CA VAL A 7 -6.27 10.49 21.43
C VAL A 7 -7.46 11.18 22.08
N PHE A 8 -8.15 10.48 22.97
CA PHE A 8 -9.32 11.02 23.65
C PHE A 8 -9.28 10.72 25.15
N VAL A 9 -10.05 11.48 25.91
CA VAL A 9 -10.41 11.17 27.30
C VAL A 9 -11.90 10.92 27.40
N ARG A 10 -12.29 10.03 28.32
CA ARG A 10 -13.69 9.89 28.73
C ARG A 10 -13.96 10.85 29.88
N GLU A 11 -14.92 11.74 29.67
CA GLU A 11 -15.42 12.61 30.70
C GLU A 11 -16.35 11.83 31.66
N PRO A 12 -16.63 12.35 32.88
CA PRO A 12 -17.44 11.65 33.87
C PRO A 12 -18.88 11.35 33.43
N ASP A 13 -19.41 12.10 32.46
CA ASP A 13 -20.72 11.89 31.83
C ASP A 13 -20.70 10.80 30.75
N GLY A 14 -19.53 10.29 30.39
CA GLY A 14 -19.33 9.27 29.36
C GLY A 14 -18.98 9.82 27.98
N ASP A 15 -18.98 11.15 27.80
CA ASP A 15 -18.63 11.79 26.55
C ASP A 15 -17.13 11.66 26.25
N MET A 16 -16.80 11.69 24.96
CA MET A 16 -15.42 11.65 24.49
C MET A 16 -14.96 13.06 24.15
N ARG A 17 -13.86 13.50 24.76
CA ARG A 17 -13.15 14.71 24.36
C ARG A 17 -11.84 14.34 23.67
N ILE A 18 -11.72 14.72 22.40
CA ILE A 18 -10.50 14.55 21.61
C ILE A 18 -9.43 15.52 22.13
N LEU A 19 -8.20 15.03 22.25
CA LEU A 19 -7.04 15.79 22.67
C LEU A 19 -6.18 16.12 21.46
N ASP A 20 -5.60 17.32 21.45
CA ASP A 20 -4.61 17.69 20.45
C ASP A 20 -3.38 16.78 20.55
N VAL A 21 -2.95 16.28 19.40
CA VAL A 21 -1.73 15.50 19.24
C VAL A 21 -0.72 16.30 18.40
N PRO A 22 0.59 16.01 18.51
CA PRO A 22 1.58 16.62 17.63
C PRO A 22 1.22 16.44 16.15
N ASP A 23 1.61 17.41 15.33
CA ASP A 23 1.33 17.40 13.90
C ASP A 23 1.77 16.07 13.25
N GLY A 24 0.91 15.54 12.38
CA GLY A 24 1.15 14.30 11.64
C GLY A 24 0.86 13.01 12.41
N VAL A 25 0.69 13.06 13.74
CA VAL A 25 0.30 11.87 14.54
C VAL A 25 -1.10 11.40 14.13
N TYR A 26 -2.01 12.33 13.87
CA TYR A 26 -3.39 12.00 13.51
C TYR A 26 -3.52 11.28 12.16
N GLN A 27 -2.50 11.33 11.29
CA GLN A 27 -2.49 10.64 9.99
C GLN A 27 -1.80 9.26 10.04
N SER A 28 -1.40 8.82 11.23
CA SER A 28 -0.64 7.57 11.41
C SER A 28 -1.42 6.29 11.09
N GLY A 29 -2.74 6.38 10.90
CA GLY A 29 -3.57 5.25 10.44
C GLY A 29 -3.33 4.85 8.98
N GLY A 30 -2.63 5.69 8.22
CA GLY A 30 -2.32 5.46 6.81
C GLY A 30 -3.42 5.95 5.87
N PHE A 31 -3.59 5.29 4.72
CA PHE A 31 -4.65 5.63 3.78
C PHE A 31 -6.01 5.12 4.27
N GLU A 32 -7.09 5.81 3.95
CA GLU A 32 -8.45 5.36 4.31
C GLU A 32 -8.76 3.95 3.77
N SER A 33 -8.24 3.61 2.59
CA SER A 33 -8.37 2.28 2.00
C SER A 33 -7.74 1.16 2.85
N TRP A 34 -6.76 1.49 3.71
CA TRP A 34 -6.09 0.50 4.56
C TRP A 34 -7.01 -0.09 5.62
N ARG A 35 -8.16 0.54 5.91
CA ARG A 35 -9.21 -0.06 6.76
C ARG A 35 -9.53 -1.48 6.31
N THR A 36 -9.66 -1.69 5.00
CA THR A 36 -10.04 -2.98 4.42
C THR A 36 -8.86 -3.73 3.81
N THR A 37 -7.90 -3.03 3.18
CA THR A 37 -6.79 -3.70 2.48
C THR A 37 -5.72 -4.21 3.44
N VAL A 38 -5.31 -3.40 4.43
CA VAL A 38 -4.29 -3.78 5.42
C VAL A 38 -4.95 -4.37 6.65
N TRP A 39 -5.65 -3.52 7.40
CA TRP A 39 -6.06 -3.77 8.77
C TRP A 39 -7.17 -4.82 8.83
N GLY A 40 -8.11 -4.75 7.88
CA GLY A 40 -9.17 -5.74 7.67
C GLY A 40 -8.78 -7.01 6.91
N SER A 41 -7.52 -7.16 6.50
CA SER A 41 -7.09 -8.31 5.70
C SER A 41 -7.24 -9.64 6.44
N GLU A 42 -7.43 -10.72 5.68
CA GLU A 42 -7.42 -12.07 6.22
C GLU A 42 -6.09 -12.39 6.90
N PHE A 43 -4.97 -11.88 6.37
CA PHE A 43 -3.65 -12.04 6.98
C PHE A 43 -3.61 -11.47 8.40
N VAL A 44 -4.00 -10.21 8.59
CA VAL A 44 -4.02 -9.58 9.92
C VAL A 44 -4.95 -10.35 10.88
N ARG A 45 -6.13 -10.77 10.41
CA ARG A 45 -7.05 -11.60 11.21
C ARG A 45 -6.44 -12.96 11.59
N SER A 46 -5.71 -13.61 10.69
CA SER A 46 -5.09 -14.92 10.91
C SER A 46 -3.98 -14.88 11.98
N LEU A 47 -3.39 -13.70 12.24
CA LEU A 47 -2.44 -13.49 13.34
C LEU A 47 -3.12 -13.44 14.72
N GLY A 48 -4.46 -13.59 14.77
CA GLY A 48 -5.25 -13.48 15.99
C GLY A 48 -5.54 -12.03 16.39
N ALA A 49 -5.39 -11.09 15.45
CA ALA A 49 -5.71 -9.69 15.68
C ALA A 49 -7.21 -9.49 15.91
N ARG A 50 -7.56 -8.74 16.94
CA ARG A 50 -8.93 -8.44 17.36
C ARG A 50 -9.24 -6.96 17.29
N PHE A 51 -8.25 -6.09 17.44
CA PHE A 51 -8.43 -4.65 17.40
C PHE A 51 -8.26 -4.10 15.99
N LEU A 52 -7.13 -4.36 15.34
CA LEU A 52 -6.79 -3.80 14.05
C LEU A 52 -7.69 -4.26 12.89
N PRO A 53 -8.42 -5.39 12.96
CA PRO A 53 -9.47 -5.66 11.96
C PRO A 53 -10.75 -4.84 12.09
N VAL A 54 -11.00 -4.18 13.23
CA VAL A 54 -12.24 -3.42 13.51
C VAL A 54 -12.45 -2.22 12.58
N PRO A 55 -11.42 -1.40 12.26
CA PRO A 55 -11.49 -0.33 11.28
C PRO A 55 -12.15 -0.71 9.95
N ALA A 56 -12.07 -1.98 9.53
CA ALA A 56 -12.69 -2.43 8.28
C ALA A 56 -14.21 -2.26 8.22
N GLY A 57 -14.89 -2.23 9.37
CA GLY A 57 -16.35 -2.12 9.45
C GLY A 57 -16.85 -0.94 10.30
N GLN A 58 -16.05 -0.47 11.25
CA GLN A 58 -16.45 0.59 12.18
C GLN A 58 -15.21 1.28 12.77
N ASP A 59 -15.41 2.30 13.60
CA ASP A 59 -14.30 2.95 14.29
C ASP A 59 -13.79 2.10 15.46
N LEU A 60 -12.47 1.95 15.54
CA LEU A 60 -11.81 1.28 16.65
C LEU A 60 -11.64 2.27 17.81
N ARG A 61 -12.13 1.90 18.98
CA ARG A 61 -11.86 2.58 20.25
C ARG A 61 -11.08 1.65 21.16
N VAL A 62 -9.97 2.13 21.70
CA VAL A 62 -9.13 1.38 22.63
C VAL A 62 -9.21 2.09 23.98
N GLU A 63 -9.91 1.48 24.94
CA GLU A 63 -10.01 2.02 26.29
C GLU A 63 -8.72 1.80 27.09
N PRO A 64 -8.48 2.54 28.19
CA PRO A 64 -7.26 2.37 29.00
C PRO A 64 -6.99 0.93 29.43
N GLY A 65 -8.03 0.14 29.73
CA GLY A 65 -7.90 -1.27 30.09
C GLY A 65 -7.51 -2.20 28.93
N ASP A 66 -7.79 -1.79 27.69
CA ASP A 66 -7.49 -2.55 26.48
C ASP A 66 -6.10 -2.24 25.91
N VAL A 67 -5.50 -1.10 26.30
CA VAL A 67 -4.18 -0.64 25.82
C VAL A 67 -3.11 -1.74 25.92
N PRO A 68 -2.96 -2.50 27.02
CA PRO A 68 -1.97 -3.58 27.07
C PRO A 68 -2.23 -4.69 26.04
N GLY A 69 -3.51 -4.99 25.75
CA GLY A 69 -3.89 -5.94 24.72
C GLY A 69 -3.58 -5.43 23.32
N PHE A 70 -3.92 -4.18 23.06
CA PHE A 70 -3.64 -3.52 21.79
C PHE A 70 -2.13 -3.42 21.51
N GLN A 71 -1.33 -3.06 22.50
CA GLN A 71 0.13 -2.99 22.37
C GLN A 71 0.75 -4.36 22.02
N ARG A 72 0.25 -5.45 22.62
CA ARG A 72 0.68 -6.81 22.27
C ARG A 72 0.35 -7.15 20.81
N GLU A 73 -0.84 -6.80 20.35
CA GLU A 73 -1.25 -7.01 18.97
C GLU A 73 -0.38 -6.22 17.98
N VAL A 74 -0.13 -4.94 18.28
CA VAL A 74 0.78 -4.09 17.50
C VAL A 74 2.19 -4.68 17.48
N ALA A 75 2.69 -5.22 18.58
CA ALA A 75 4.00 -5.85 18.64
C ALA A 75 4.10 -7.09 17.72
N VAL A 76 3.06 -7.93 17.70
CA VAL A 76 2.98 -9.08 16.78
C VAL A 76 3.03 -8.62 15.33
N LEU A 77 2.24 -7.62 14.95
CA LEU A 77 2.24 -7.08 13.60
C LEU A 77 3.56 -6.42 13.21
N ARG A 78 4.18 -5.70 14.14
CA ARG A 78 5.51 -5.10 13.93
C ARG A 78 6.58 -6.16 13.63
N SER A 79 6.47 -7.35 14.21
CA SER A 79 7.37 -8.48 13.90
C SER A 79 7.15 -9.09 12.51
N ARG A 80 6.03 -8.77 11.85
CA ARG A 80 5.58 -9.33 10.56
C ARG A 80 5.39 -8.27 9.46
N LEU A 81 5.96 -7.07 9.62
CA LEU A 81 5.75 -5.95 8.67
C LEU A 81 6.08 -6.29 7.22
N GLY A 82 7.11 -7.12 7.00
CA GLY A 82 7.46 -7.57 5.64
C GLY A 82 6.36 -8.39 4.97
N ASP A 83 5.60 -9.16 5.74
CA ASP A 83 4.50 -9.97 5.21
C ASP A 83 3.24 -9.11 4.99
N VAL A 84 2.97 -8.16 5.90
CA VAL A 84 1.91 -7.15 5.73
C VAL A 84 2.14 -6.34 4.45
N ALA A 85 3.37 -5.85 4.22
CA ALA A 85 3.72 -5.07 3.04
C ALA A 85 3.64 -5.87 1.73
N ARG A 86 3.85 -7.20 1.77
CA ARG A 86 3.68 -8.08 0.60
C ARG A 86 2.21 -8.34 0.29
N GLY A 87 1.37 -8.42 1.32
CA GLY A 87 -0.09 -8.54 1.20
C GLY A 87 -0.74 -7.33 0.53
N GLU A 88 -0.17 -6.14 0.72
CA GLU A 88 -0.64 -4.88 0.10
C GLU A 88 -0.34 -4.73 -1.39
N ARG A 89 0.39 -5.67 -2.02
CA ARG A 89 0.61 -5.58 -3.47
C ARG A 89 -0.76 -5.63 -4.16
N PRO A 90 -1.09 -4.66 -5.02
CA PRO A 90 -2.37 -4.64 -5.71
C PRO A 90 -2.60 -5.99 -6.37
N GLN A 91 -3.78 -6.60 -6.16
CA GLN A 91 -4.27 -7.70 -7.00
C GLN A 91 -4.63 -7.16 -8.41
N GLY A 92 -3.67 -6.49 -9.05
CA GLY A 92 -3.83 -5.76 -10.30
C GLY A 92 -2.96 -6.28 -11.44
N ASP A 93 -2.30 -7.44 -11.29
CA ASP A 93 -1.52 -8.03 -12.39
C ASP A 93 -1.52 -9.58 -12.43
N ARG A 94 -2.61 -10.20 -11.99
CA ARG A 94 -2.83 -11.65 -12.18
C ARG A 94 -3.87 -11.96 -13.27
N GLY A 95 -3.96 -11.11 -14.30
CA GLY A 95 -4.93 -11.29 -15.37
C GLY A 95 -4.75 -10.48 -16.67
N ARG A 96 -3.61 -9.82 -16.90
CA ARG A 96 -3.34 -9.20 -18.20
C ARG A 96 -1.88 -9.36 -18.60
N THR A 97 -1.50 -10.58 -18.98
CA THR A 97 -0.43 -10.75 -19.98
C THR A 97 -0.94 -10.19 -21.31
N ALA A 98 -0.84 -8.87 -21.48
CA ALA A 98 -0.75 -8.31 -22.81
C ALA A 98 0.60 -8.79 -23.38
N PRO A 99 0.63 -9.43 -24.57
CA PRO A 99 1.91 -9.75 -25.20
C PRO A 99 2.69 -8.45 -25.42
N PRO A 100 4.04 -8.50 -25.35
CA PRO A 100 4.84 -7.32 -25.65
C PRO A 100 4.49 -6.81 -27.06
N PRO A 101 4.43 -5.48 -27.28
CA PRO A 101 4.20 -4.95 -28.61
C PRO A 101 5.28 -5.47 -29.56
N PRO A 102 4.96 -5.79 -30.82
CA PRO A 102 5.97 -6.23 -31.77
C PRO A 102 7.01 -5.13 -31.92
N VAL A 103 8.27 -5.48 -31.65
CA VAL A 103 9.42 -4.63 -31.96
C VAL A 103 9.41 -4.35 -33.46
N ARG A 104 9.08 -3.12 -33.86
CA ARG A 104 9.35 -2.65 -35.22
C ARG A 104 10.86 -2.63 -35.38
N ALA A 105 11.38 -3.54 -36.20
CA ALA A 105 12.75 -3.45 -36.70
C ALA A 105 12.91 -2.08 -37.35
N VAL A 106 13.68 -1.21 -36.70
CA VAL A 106 14.15 0.04 -37.30
C VAL A 106 15.16 -0.39 -38.37
N ALA A 107 14.73 -0.38 -39.63
CA ALA A 107 15.64 -0.49 -40.76
C ALA A 107 16.58 0.73 -40.70
N GLY A 108 17.82 0.50 -40.28
CA GLY A 108 18.88 1.49 -40.48
C GLY A 108 19.11 1.67 -41.98
N PRO A 109 19.25 2.91 -42.50
CA PRO A 109 19.72 3.10 -43.85
C PRO A 109 21.19 2.68 -43.91
N GLY A 110 21.41 1.49 -44.46
CA GLY A 110 22.72 0.98 -44.86
C GLY A 110 23.30 1.88 -45.95
N ALA A 111 24.60 2.13 -45.77
CA ALA A 111 25.47 2.94 -46.59
C ALA A 111 25.38 2.63 -48.09
N ALA A 112 25.59 3.70 -48.86
CA ALA A 112 25.79 3.69 -50.29
C ALA A 112 26.98 2.82 -50.69
N ASP A 113 26.75 1.89 -51.61
CA ASP A 113 27.77 1.35 -52.51
C ASP A 113 27.23 1.46 -53.93
N GLY A 114 27.89 2.27 -54.74
CA GLY A 114 27.48 2.57 -56.11
C GLY A 114 28.43 3.55 -56.78
N TYR A 115 29.69 3.15 -56.95
CA TYR A 115 30.60 3.75 -57.92
C TYR A 115 30.88 2.70 -59.00
N GLU A 116 30.08 2.71 -60.06
CA GLU A 116 30.39 1.98 -61.30
C GLU A 116 31.45 2.75 -62.08
N GLU A 117 32.65 2.17 -62.11
CA GLU A 117 33.70 2.47 -63.06
C GLU A 117 33.34 1.86 -64.43
N ARG A 118 33.21 2.70 -65.46
CA ARG A 118 33.45 2.27 -66.85
C ARG A 118 34.26 3.32 -67.60
N ALA A 119 35.45 2.89 -68.02
CA ALA A 119 36.36 3.60 -68.88
C ALA A 119 36.06 3.38 -70.38
N ALA A 120 36.37 4.43 -71.15
CA ALA A 120 37.01 4.47 -72.49
C ALA A 120 36.22 4.27 -73.81
N GLY A 121 36.50 5.22 -74.74
CA GLY A 121 36.50 5.10 -76.21
C GLY A 121 35.19 5.51 -76.90
N THR A 122 35.13 6.46 -77.84
CA THR A 122 36.04 6.80 -78.95
C THR A 122 35.85 8.26 -79.35
#